data_AF-A0A9P7BL90-F1
#
_entry.id   AF-A0A9P7BL90-F1
#
_cell.length_a   1.000
_cell.length_b   1.000
_cell.length_c   1.000
_cell.angle_alpha   90.00
_cell.angle_beta   90.00
_cell.angle_gamma   90.00
#
_symmetry.space_group_name_H-M   'P 1'
#
loop_
_entity.id
_entity.type
_entity.pdbx_description
1 polymer ?
#
loop_
_entity_poly.entity_id
_entity_poly.type
_entity_poly.pdbx_seq_one_letter_code
_entity_poly.pdbx_strand_id
1 'polypeptide(L)' 'MFEKSENFPENWFFIKNHSNGYVLMVENESQETGSPIVLSTIRTKDYAAQLWRYDPKGFLINKKSGQVMDVAKGKVS' A
#
# COMPACT_ATOMS: atom_id res chain seq x y z
N MET A 1 9.60 -17.54 -14.01
CA MET A 1 9.14 -16.37 -14.78
C MET A 1 7.63 -16.27 -14.58
N PHE A 2 7.12 -15.13 -14.14
CA PHE A 2 5.67 -14.93 -14.00
C PHE A 2 5.14 -14.35 -15.32
N GLU A 3 4.62 -15.20 -16.20
CA GLU A 3 4.10 -14.77 -17.51
C GLU A 3 2.65 -14.30 -17.46
N LYS A 4 1.92 -14.66 -16.39
CA LYS A 4 0.54 -14.23 -16.16
C LYS A 4 0.50 -13.23 -15.00
N SER A 5 -0.16 -12.10 -15.25
CA SER A 5 -0.52 -11.13 -14.22
C SER A 5 -2.03 -11.09 -14.10
N GLU A 6 -2.52 -11.17 -12.87
CA GLU A 6 -3.91 -10.90 -12.53
C GLU A 6 -4.02 -9.50 -11.92
N ASN A 7 -5.21 -8.91 -11.99
CA ASN A 7 -5.44 -7.61 -11.38
C ASN A 7 -5.62 -7.73 -9.87
N PHE A 8 -5.20 -6.69 -9.14
CA PHE A 8 -5.57 -6.51 -7.75
C PHE A 8 -7.10 -6.26 -7.61
N PRO A 9 -7.66 -6.42 -6.40
CA PRO A 9 -9.07 -6.10 -6.16
C PRO A 9 -9.43 -4.64 -6.51
N GLU A 10 -10.63 -4.41 -7.03
CA GLU A 10 -11.08 -3.08 -7.49
C GLU A 10 -11.36 -2.10 -6.34
N ASN A 11 -11.80 -2.61 -5.19
CA ASN A 11 -12.18 -1.81 -4.03
C ASN A 11 -10.99 -1.55 -3.09
N TRP A 12 -11.22 -0.83 -1.99
CA TRP A 12 -10.21 -0.70 -0.95
C TRP A 12 -9.91 -2.04 -0.28
N PHE A 13 -8.64 -2.42 -0.21
CA PHE A 13 -8.20 -3.67 0.41
C PHE A 13 -6.99 -3.49 1.33
N PHE A 14 -6.78 -4.48 2.18
CA PHE A 14 -5.57 -4.65 2.97
C PHE A 14 -4.63 -5.61 2.25
N ILE A 15 -3.33 -5.35 2.31
CA ILE A 15 -2.31 -6.31 1.89
C ILE A 15 -1.71 -6.92 3.15
N LYS A 16 -2.09 -8.16 3.44
CA LYS A 16 -1.73 -8.87 4.67
C LYS A 16 -0.50 -9.75 4.45
N ASN A 17 0.52 -9.58 5.27
CA ASN A 17 1.60 -10.54 5.39
C ASN A 17 1.09 -11.79 6.15
N HIS A 18 1.16 -12.96 5.50
CA HIS A 18 0.65 -14.19 6.10
C HIS A 18 1.48 -14.70 7.29
N SER A 19 2.78 -14.40 7.37
CA SER A 19 3.64 -14.92 8.44
C SER A 19 3.36 -14.31 9.81
N ASN A 20 2.97 -13.03 9.89
CA ASN A 20 2.70 -12.35 11.15
C ASN A 20 1.27 -11.78 11.24
N GLY A 21 0.52 -11.83 10.16
CA GLY A 21 -0.84 -11.31 10.07
C GLY A 21 -0.95 -9.79 10.03
N TYR A 22 0.16 -9.07 9.91
CA TYR A 22 0.21 -7.61 9.80
C TYR A 22 -0.15 -7.16 8.39
N VAL A 23 -0.52 -5.89 8.26
CA VAL A 23 -0.89 -5.26 6.99
C VAL A 23 0.07 -4.15 6.63
N LEU A 24 0.24 -3.90 5.33
CA LEU A 24 1.02 -2.76 4.83
C LEU A 24 0.37 -1.44 5.24
N MET A 25 1.19 -0.52 5.76
CA MET A 25 0.77 0.77 6.28
C MET A 25 1.82 1.85 6.00
N VAL A 26 1.40 3.09 5.76
CA VAL A 26 2.31 4.24 5.76
C VAL A 26 2.73 4.54 7.21
N GLU A 27 4.04 4.62 7.47
CA GLU A 27 4.61 4.83 8.80
C GLU A 27 3.99 6.07 9.48
N ASN A 28 3.59 5.91 10.75
CA ASN A 28 2.95 6.94 11.58
C ASN A 28 1.75 7.66 10.93
N GLU A 29 1.11 7.03 9.94
CA GLU A 29 0.04 7.66 9.15
C GLU A 29 0.46 8.96 8.46
N SER A 30 1.76 9.09 8.20
CA SER A 30 2.35 10.28 7.59
C SER A 30 1.72 10.56 6.22
N GLN A 31 1.52 11.84 5.95
CA GLN A 31 1.12 12.32 4.62
C GLN A 31 2.30 12.94 3.88
N GLU A 32 3.49 12.96 4.48
CA GLU A 32 4.71 13.45 3.84
C GLU A 32 5.20 12.49 2.76
N THR A 33 5.74 13.03 1.67
CA THR A 33 6.36 12.24 0.61
C THR A 33 7.68 11.64 1.08
N GLY A 34 7.92 10.39 0.69
CA GLY A 34 9.11 9.63 1.11
C GLY A 34 8.95 8.89 2.44
N SER A 35 7.78 8.97 3.08
CA SER A 35 7.48 8.21 4.29
C SER A 35 7.58 6.69 4.02
N PRO A 36 8.26 5.92 4.88
CA PRO A 36 8.38 4.47 4.70
C PRO A 36 7.03 3.74 4.74
N ILE A 37 6.96 2.62 4.02
CA ILE A 37 5.88 1.65 4.15
C ILE A 37 6.34 0.54 5.11
N VAL A 38 5.55 0.31 6.16
CA VAL A 38 5.85 -0.64 7.24
C VAL A 38 4.74 -1.68 7.38
N LEU A 39 5.01 -2.74 8.15
CA LEU A 39 3.99 -3.68 8.59
C LEU A 39 3.45 -3.28 9.95
N SER A 40 2.12 -3.23 10.10
CA SER A 40 1.43 -2.93 11.35
C SER A 40 0.31 -3.94 11.62
N THR A 41 -0.05 -4.11 12.89
CA THR A 41 -1.30 -4.79 13.26
C THR A 41 -2.49 -4.12 12.57
N ILE A 42 -3.48 -4.91 12.14
CA ILE A 42 -4.71 -4.38 11.55
C ILE A 42 -5.46 -3.56 12.59
N ARG A 43 -5.91 -2.38 12.21
CA ARG A 43 -6.66 -1.47 13.09
C ARG A 43 -8.15 -1.60 12.85
N THR A 44 -8.93 -1.50 13.93
CA THR A 44 -10.40 -1.50 13.87
C THR A 44 -10.99 -0.11 13.63
N LYS A 45 -10.20 0.94 13.86
CA LYS A 45 -10.52 2.36 13.61
C LYS A 45 -9.33 3.04 12.94
N ASP A 46 -9.56 4.15 12.25
CA ASP A 46 -8.51 4.98 11.63
C ASP A 46 -7.54 4.17 10.73
N TYR A 47 -8.05 3.11 10.10
CA TYR A 47 -7.29 2.19 9.26
C TYR A 47 -7.07 2.71 7.82
N ALA A 48 -7.36 3.99 7.55
CA ALA A 48 -7.22 4.56 6.22
C ALA A 48 -5.76 4.49 5.71
N ALA A 49 -4.77 4.62 6.58
CA ALA A 49 -3.35 4.45 6.23
C ALA A 49 -2.98 3.00 5.87
N GLN A 50 -3.84 2.03 6.16
CA GLN A 50 -3.66 0.60 5.89
C GLN A 50 -4.42 0.12 4.65
N LEU A 51 -5.21 1.01 4.03
CA LEU A 51 -6.01 0.70 2.85
C LEU A 51 -5.32 1.15 1.58
N TRP A 52 -5.35 0.24 0.60
CA TRP A 52 -4.78 0.42 -0.72
C TRP A 52 -5.85 0.17 -1.77
N ARG A 53 -5.71 0.83 -2.92
CA ARG A 53 -6.51 0.57 -4.13
C ARG A 53 -5.58 0.50 -5.32
N TYR A 54 -5.87 -0.42 -6.23
CA TYR A 54 -5.22 -0.51 -7.52
C TYR A 54 -5.93 0.39 -8.52
N ASP A 55 -5.19 1.28 -9.18
CA ASP A 55 -5.73 2.17 -10.20
C ASP A 55 -5.57 1.57 -11.62
N PRO A 56 -6.31 2.08 -12.62
CA PRO A 56 -6.19 1.61 -14.00
C PRO A 56 -4.82 1.85 -14.66
N LYS A 57 -3.94 2.65 -14.03
CA LYS A 57 -2.58 2.92 -14.50
C LYS A 57 -1.56 1.94 -13.93
N GLY A 58 -1.98 1.05 -13.03
CA GLY A 58 -1.12 0.02 -12.46
C GLY A 58 -0.53 0.36 -11.10
N PHE A 59 -0.99 1.42 -10.43
CA PHE A 59 -0.44 1.87 -9.16
C PHE A 59 -1.28 1.45 -7.95
N LEU A 60 -0.60 1.17 -6.84
CA LEU A 60 -1.23 1.02 -5.53
C LEU A 60 -1.25 2.37 -4.82
N ILE A 61 -2.45 2.93 -4.65
CA ILE A 61 -2.69 4.22 -4.01
C ILE A 61 -3.11 4.00 -2.55
N ASN A 62 -2.45 4.69 -1.62
CA ASN A 62 -2.87 4.69 -0.21
C ASN A 62 -4.10 5.57 0.01
N LYS A 63 -5.10 5.09 0.76
CA LYS A 63 -6.36 5.82 1.00
C LYS A 63 -6.17 7.12 1.79
N LYS A 64 -5.26 7.15 2.76
CA LYS A 64 -5.10 8.32 3.65
C LYS A 64 -4.22 9.41 3.04
N SER A 65 -3.12 9.05 2.39
CA SER A 65 -2.19 10.03 1.82
C SER A 65 -2.48 10.37 0.36
N GLY A 66 -3.18 9.50 -0.38
CA GLY A 66 -3.37 9.64 -1.83
C GLY A 66 -2.09 9.40 -2.65
N GLN A 67 -0.98 9.04 -1.99
CA GLN A 67 0.31 8.76 -2.63
C GLN A 67 0.37 7.30 -3.13
N VAL A 68 1.23 7.06 -4.12
CA VAL A 68 1.51 5.72 -4.63
C VAL A 68 2.71 5.10 -3.92
N MET A 69 2.78 3.78 -3.90
CA MET A 69 3.99 3.08 -3.46
C MET A 69 5.09 3.21 -4.51
N ASP A 70 6.30 3.55 -4.06
CA ASP A 70 7.47 3.67 -4.92
C ASP A 70 8.73 3.17 -4.18
N VAL A 71 9.81 2.97 -4.93
CA VAL A 71 11.12 2.63 -4.41
C VAL A 71 11.86 3.94 -4.07
N ALA A 72 12.31 4.11 -2.83
CA ALA A 72 12.91 5.37 -2.35
C ALA A 72 14.11 5.90 -3.16
N LYS A 73 14.81 5.04 -3.91
CA LYS A 73 15.89 5.39 -4.84
C LYS A 73 15.60 4.93 -6.27
N GLY A 74 14.32 4.74 -6.60
CA GLY A 74 13.88 4.41 -7.94
C GLY A 74 14.30 5.51 -8.92
N LYS A 75 14.71 5.12 -10.12
CA LYS A 75 14.86 6.07 -11.22
C LYS A 75 13.47 6.40 -11.73
N VAL A 76 13.08 7.67 -11.67
CA VAL A 76 12.03 8.20 -12.54
C VAL A 76 12.68 8.34 -13.91
N SER A 77 12.51 7.33 -14.76
CA SER A 77 12.93 7.37 -16.17
C SER A 77 11.92 8.13 -17.01
#